data_AF-A0A2M6GLQ8-F1
#
_entry.id   AF-A0A2M6GLQ8-F1
#
_cell.length_a   1.000
_cell.length_b   1.000
_cell.length_c   1.000
_cell.angle_alpha   90.00
_cell.angle_beta   90.00
_cell.angle_gamma   90.00
#
_symmetry.space_group_name_H-M   'P 1'
#
loop_
_entity.id
_entity.type
_entity.pdbx_description
1 polymer ?
#
loop_
_entity_poly.entity_id
_entity_poly.type
_entity_poly.pdbx_seq_one_letter_code
_entity_poly.pdbx_strand_id
1 'polypeptide(L)'
;SWQQAVTKVNNLNTIAVLVFHINYYVSVVLKVLQGEPLQASDKFSFDLPPITSANDWQQLVAKTLTEAELFAAEIEKLDEAKLLVDFANPQYGNYYRNISGVIEHVHYHLGQISLIHKIINATEANHKS
;
A
#
# COMPACT_ATOMS: atom_id res chain seq x y z
N SER A 1 13.20 -3.34 -11.80
CA SER A 1 14.20 -3.98 -10.91
C SER A 1 14.14 -3.36 -9.52
N TRP A 2 14.86 -3.87 -8.52
CA TRP A 2 14.93 -3.20 -7.21
C TRP A 2 15.60 -1.82 -7.30
N GLN A 3 16.56 -1.64 -8.20
CA GLN A 3 17.17 -0.33 -8.48
C GLN A 3 16.13 0.67 -8.99
N GLN A 4 15.27 0.26 -9.93
CA GLN A 4 14.17 1.10 -10.39
C GLN A 4 13.18 1.41 -9.25
N ALA A 5 12.93 0.45 -8.35
CA ALA A 5 12.02 0.65 -7.24
C ALA A 5 12.48 1.76 -6.27
N VAL A 6 13.80 1.88 -6.07
CA VAL A 6 14.42 2.90 -5.20
C VAL A 6 14.86 4.17 -5.95
N THR A 7 14.74 4.19 -7.28
CA THR A 7 15.16 5.36 -8.08
C THR A 7 14.26 6.56 -7.78
N LYS A 8 14.89 7.67 -7.42
CA LYS A 8 14.20 8.95 -7.17
C LYS A 8 13.99 9.68 -8.49
N VAL A 9 12.77 10.18 -8.71
CA VAL A 9 12.41 11.04 -9.84
C VAL A 9 11.96 12.39 -9.29
N ASN A 10 12.81 13.42 -9.44
CA ASN A 10 12.58 14.76 -8.88
C ASN A 10 12.18 14.67 -7.38
N ASN A 11 11.10 15.36 -6.98
CA ASN A 11 10.57 15.32 -5.62
C ASN A 11 9.48 14.24 -5.41
N LEU A 12 9.24 13.35 -6.38
CA LEU A 12 8.22 12.29 -6.26
C LEU A 12 8.65 11.21 -5.28
N ASN A 13 7.70 10.55 -4.63
CA ASN A 13 7.98 9.31 -3.89
C ASN A 13 8.58 8.25 -4.82
N THR A 14 9.45 7.39 -4.30
CA THR A 14 9.94 6.24 -5.07
C THR A 14 8.87 5.17 -5.14
N ILE A 15 8.97 4.25 -6.11
CA ILE A 15 8.03 3.12 -6.22
C ILE A 15 8.03 2.30 -4.92
N ALA A 16 9.22 2.06 -4.33
CA ALA A 16 9.35 1.32 -3.09
C ALA A 16 8.60 1.98 -1.93
N VAL A 17 8.75 3.31 -1.78
CA VAL A 17 8.03 4.08 -0.76
C VAL A 17 6.52 4.00 -0.97
N LEU A 18 6.05 4.06 -2.22
CA LEU A 18 4.61 3.94 -2.52
C LEU A 18 4.06 2.54 -2.24
N VAL A 19 4.81 1.48 -2.55
CA VAL A 19 4.40 0.11 -2.22
C VAL A 19 4.30 -0.09 -0.70
N PHE A 20 5.30 0.38 0.05
CA PHE A 20 5.26 0.36 1.51
C PHE A 20 4.07 1.16 2.06
N HIS A 21 3.84 2.35 1.52
CA HIS A 21 2.74 3.22 1.94
C HIS A 21 1.37 2.58 1.71
N ILE A 22 1.15 1.97 0.55
CA ILE A 22 -0.07 1.20 0.26
C ILE A 22 -0.22 0.07 1.29
N ASN A 23 0.84 -0.72 1.48
CA ASN A 23 0.80 -1.87 2.37
C ASN A 23 0.55 -1.47 3.83
N TYR A 24 1.08 -0.34 4.29
CA TYR A 24 0.87 0.17 5.65
C TYR A 24 -0.62 0.25 6.02
N TYR A 25 -1.44 0.86 5.16
CA TYR A 25 -2.89 0.95 5.42
C TYR A 25 -3.58 -0.40 5.33
N VAL A 26 -3.19 -1.24 4.38
CA VAL A 26 -3.72 -2.62 4.29
C VAL A 26 -3.41 -3.40 5.57
N SER A 27 -2.17 -3.36 6.08
CA SER A 27 -1.78 -4.05 7.33
C SER A 27 -2.58 -3.55 8.52
N VAL A 28 -2.76 -2.23 8.64
CA VAL A 28 -3.49 -1.60 9.75
C VAL A 28 -4.96 -2.03 9.76
N VAL A 29 -5.63 -1.98 8.61
CA VAL A 29 -7.05 -2.37 8.51
C VAL A 29 -7.21 -3.88 8.64
N LEU A 30 -6.30 -4.68 8.07
CA LEU A 30 -6.27 -6.14 8.24
C LEU A 30 -6.26 -6.55 9.71
N LYS A 31 -5.43 -5.92 10.55
CA LYS A 31 -5.39 -6.18 11.99
C LYS A 31 -6.74 -5.94 12.67
N VAL A 32 -7.45 -4.87 12.28
CA VAL A 32 -8.80 -4.60 12.80
C VAL A 32 -9.79 -5.68 12.36
N LEU A 33 -9.71 -6.12 11.11
CA LEU A 33 -10.54 -7.24 10.63
C LEU A 33 -10.25 -8.54 11.40
N GLN A 34 -9.02 -8.71 11.89
CA GLN A 34 -8.59 -9.83 12.73
C GLN A 34 -8.91 -9.64 14.23
N GLY A 35 -9.60 -8.56 14.61
CA GLY A 35 -10.07 -8.30 15.97
C GLY A 35 -9.13 -7.47 16.84
N GLU A 36 -8.03 -6.95 16.30
CA GLU A 36 -7.17 -6.00 17.02
C GLU A 36 -7.77 -4.58 17.04
N PRO A 37 -7.43 -3.75 18.04
CA PRO A 37 -7.81 -2.34 18.02
C PRO A 37 -7.11 -1.59 16.88
N LEU A 38 -7.77 -0.57 16.33
CA LEU A 38 -7.18 0.29 15.31
C LEU A 38 -6.01 1.09 15.91
N GLN A 39 -4.79 0.79 15.45
CA GLN A 39 -3.56 1.48 15.82
C GLN A 39 -2.84 1.95 14.56
N ALA A 40 -3.02 3.22 14.23
CA ALA A 40 -2.48 3.83 13.02
C ALA A 40 -1.89 5.21 13.34
N SER A 41 -0.85 5.60 12.61
CA SER A 41 -0.26 6.94 12.65
C SER A 41 0.43 7.22 11.33
N ASP A 42 -0.06 8.23 10.62
CA ASP A 42 0.44 8.65 9.30
C ASP A 42 1.95 8.94 9.29
N LYS A 43 2.51 9.31 10.46
CA LYS A 43 3.95 9.49 10.66
C LYS A 43 4.77 8.29 10.21
N PHE A 44 4.24 7.07 10.37
CA PHE A 44 4.94 5.83 10.02
C PHE A 44 4.58 5.32 8.62
N SER A 45 3.60 5.93 7.94
CA SER A 45 3.11 5.46 6.63
C SER A 45 4.11 5.65 5.48
N PHE A 46 5.23 6.35 5.74
CA PHE A 46 6.34 6.53 4.79
C PHE A 46 7.70 6.08 5.36
N ASP A 47 7.71 5.46 6.54
CA ASP A 47 8.92 5.03 7.26
C ASP A 47 9.46 3.70 6.73
N LEU A 48 9.76 3.66 5.42
CA LEU A 48 10.30 2.49 4.74
C LEU A 48 11.78 2.28 5.13
N PRO A 49 12.16 1.12 5.71
CA PRO A 49 13.56 0.77 5.88
C PRO A 49 14.32 0.74 4.53
N PRO A 50 15.61 1.09 4.51
CA PRO A 50 16.39 1.13 3.26
C PRO A 50 16.35 -0.19 2.50
N ILE A 51 15.99 -0.14 1.21
CA ILE A 51 16.09 -1.27 0.29
C ILE A 51 17.46 -1.22 -0.37
N THR A 52 18.32 -2.17 0.00
CA THR A 52 19.73 -2.24 -0.45
C THR A 52 20.01 -3.44 -1.33
N SER A 53 19.04 -4.36 -1.43
CA SER A 53 19.19 -5.60 -2.19
C SER A 53 17.91 -5.99 -2.95
N ALA A 54 18.05 -6.90 -3.91
CA ALA A 54 16.93 -7.53 -4.58
C ALA A 54 16.03 -8.30 -3.60
N ASN A 55 16.62 -8.91 -2.57
CA ASN A 55 15.91 -9.65 -1.54
C ASN A 55 15.03 -8.71 -0.69
N ASP A 56 15.55 -7.56 -0.27
CA ASP A 56 14.77 -6.57 0.51
C ASP A 56 13.52 -6.13 -0.27
N TRP A 57 13.69 -5.87 -1.57
CA TRP A 57 12.60 -5.53 -2.46
C TRP A 57 11.58 -6.66 -2.60
N GLN A 58 12.04 -7.90 -2.83
CA GLN A 58 11.17 -9.06 -2.93
C GLN A 58 10.40 -9.32 -1.63
N GLN A 59 11.01 -9.10 -0.46
CA GLN A 59 10.33 -9.23 0.83
C GLN A 59 9.21 -8.21 0.98
N LEU A 60 9.43 -6.95 0.61
CA LEU A 60 8.39 -5.92 0.64
C LEU A 60 7.22 -6.28 -0.29
N VAL A 61 7.52 -6.70 -1.52
CA VAL A 61 6.50 -7.13 -2.49
C VAL A 61 5.72 -8.35 -1.98
N ALA A 62 6.42 -9.37 -1.47
CA ALA A 62 5.80 -10.57 -0.94
C ALA A 62 4.87 -10.24 0.23
N LYS A 63 5.33 -9.46 1.21
CA LYS A 63 4.49 -8.99 2.33
C LYS A 63 3.25 -8.27 1.83
N THR A 64 3.42 -7.35 0.87
CA THR A 64 2.31 -6.57 0.31
C THR A 64 1.25 -7.44 -0.34
N LEU A 65 1.65 -8.43 -1.13
CA LEU A 65 0.74 -9.33 -1.83
C LEU A 65 0.06 -10.30 -0.85
N THR A 66 0.82 -10.91 0.06
CA THR A 66 0.28 -11.82 1.08
C THR A 66 -0.74 -11.11 1.97
N GLU A 67 -0.47 -9.89 2.42
CA GLU A 67 -1.44 -9.16 3.23
C GLU A 67 -2.64 -8.67 2.42
N ALA A 68 -2.49 -8.40 1.13
CA ALA A 68 -3.64 -8.13 0.27
C ALA A 68 -4.55 -9.36 0.12
N GLU A 69 -3.97 -10.56 -0.02
CA GLU A 69 -4.72 -11.82 -0.05
C GLU A 69 -5.45 -12.08 1.28
N LEU A 70 -4.76 -11.89 2.41
CA LEU A 70 -5.37 -12.01 3.74
C LEU A 70 -6.48 -10.98 3.95
N PHE A 71 -6.26 -9.73 3.50
CA PHE A 71 -7.25 -8.67 3.57
C PHE A 71 -8.52 -9.01 2.77
N ALA A 72 -8.36 -9.51 1.54
CA ALA A 72 -9.49 -9.97 0.75
C ALA A 72 -10.24 -11.13 1.43
N ALA A 73 -9.50 -12.10 1.98
CA ALA A 73 -10.09 -13.24 2.69
C ALA A 73 -10.84 -12.84 3.97
N GLU A 74 -10.38 -11.83 4.72
CA GLU A 74 -11.12 -11.32 5.87
C GLU A 74 -12.36 -10.52 5.47
N ILE A 75 -12.30 -9.75 4.37
CA ILE A 75 -13.48 -9.03 3.85
C ILE A 75 -14.57 -10.02 3.42
N GLU A 76 -14.21 -11.13 2.78
CA GLU A 76 -15.16 -12.16 2.32
C GLU A 76 -15.96 -12.79 3.47
N LYS A 77 -15.43 -12.77 4.69
CA LYS A 77 -16.10 -13.30 5.89
C LYS A 77 -17.09 -12.32 6.53
N LEU A 78 -17.12 -11.06 6.10
CA LEU A 78 -17.97 -10.05 6.72
C LEU A 78 -19.43 -10.24 6.33
N ASP A 79 -20.30 -10.36 7.32
CA ASP A 79 -21.75 -10.27 7.11
C ASP A 79 -22.14 -8.89 6.56
N GLU A 80 -23.13 -8.82 5.69
CA GLU A 80 -23.58 -7.56 5.06
C GLU A 80 -23.96 -6.49 6.11
N ALA A 81 -24.59 -6.89 7.22
CA ALA A 81 -24.92 -5.98 8.32
C ALA A 81 -23.67 -5.34 8.96
N LYS A 82 -22.53 -6.06 8.98
CA LYS A 82 -21.26 -5.56 9.52
C LYS A 82 -20.70 -4.41 8.69
N LEU A 83 -20.97 -4.39 7.38
CA LEU A 83 -20.52 -3.33 6.47
C LEU A 83 -21.04 -1.95 6.86
N LEU A 84 -22.19 -1.88 7.53
CA LEU A 84 -22.84 -0.64 7.94
C LEU A 84 -22.47 -0.18 9.37
N VAL A 85 -21.75 -0.99 10.13
CA VAL A 85 -21.28 -0.67 11.48
C VAL A 85 -20.06 0.25 11.42
N ASP A 86 -19.90 1.14 12.40
CA ASP A 86 -18.71 1.98 12.53
C ASP A 86 -17.40 1.16 12.58
N PHE A 87 -16.39 1.61 11.85
CA PHE A 87 -15.07 0.98 11.79
C PHE A 87 -14.20 1.50 12.94
N ALA A 88 -14.15 0.73 14.03
CA ALA A 88 -13.49 1.08 15.31
C ALA A 88 -14.10 2.30 16.04
N ASN A 89 -14.18 3.45 15.38
CA ASN A 89 -14.90 4.63 15.88
C ASN A 89 -15.56 5.41 14.70
N PRO A 90 -16.51 6.31 14.98
CA PRO A 90 -17.30 6.96 13.92
C PRO A 90 -16.50 7.84 12.94
N GLN A 91 -15.35 8.40 13.35
CA GLN A 91 -14.56 9.28 12.47
C GLN A 91 -13.90 8.54 11.30
N TYR A 92 -13.77 7.22 11.36
CA TYR A 92 -13.23 6.39 10.27
C TYR A 92 -14.31 5.87 9.32
N GLY A 93 -15.57 6.27 9.52
CA GLY A 93 -16.73 5.77 8.77
C GLY A 93 -17.10 4.34 9.16
N ASN A 94 -18.05 3.75 8.42
CA ASN A 94 -18.39 2.35 8.57
C ASN A 94 -17.40 1.42 7.84
N TYR A 95 -17.49 0.12 8.08
CA TYR A 95 -16.62 -0.88 7.43
C TYR A 95 -16.63 -0.73 5.90
N TYR A 96 -17.79 -0.53 5.28
CA TYR A 96 -17.90 -0.31 3.84
C TYR A 96 -17.09 0.90 3.36
N ARG A 97 -17.29 2.07 3.99
CA ARG A 97 -16.61 3.30 3.60
C ARG A 97 -15.11 3.21 3.84
N ASN A 98 -14.70 2.60 4.95
CA ASN A 98 -13.30 2.41 5.29
C ASN A 98 -12.58 1.51 4.28
N ILE A 99 -13.12 0.32 4.01
CA ILE A 99 -12.58 -0.64 3.04
C ILE A 99 -12.54 -0.02 1.63
N SER A 100 -13.62 0.64 1.21
CA SER A 100 -13.65 1.34 -0.09
C SER A 100 -12.59 2.43 -0.17
N GLY A 101 -12.38 3.18 0.92
CA GLY A 101 -11.33 4.19 1.00
C GLY A 101 -9.92 3.59 0.85
N VAL A 102 -9.65 2.43 1.47
CA VAL A 102 -8.38 1.71 1.26
C VAL A 102 -8.21 1.29 -0.20
N ILE A 103 -9.26 0.76 -0.83
CA ILE A 103 -9.22 0.35 -2.24
C ILE A 103 -8.98 1.56 -3.16
N GLU A 104 -9.68 2.67 -2.96
CA GLU A 104 -9.49 3.92 -3.70
C GLU A 104 -8.04 4.43 -3.57
N HIS A 105 -7.51 4.40 -2.34
CA HIS A 105 -6.14 4.80 -2.04
C HIS A 105 -5.09 3.93 -2.73
N VAL A 106 -5.30 2.61 -2.76
CA VAL A 106 -4.46 1.67 -3.52
C VAL A 106 -4.43 2.05 -5.00
N HIS A 107 -5.59 2.26 -5.63
CA HIS A 107 -5.67 2.61 -7.05
C HIS A 107 -4.97 3.94 -7.36
N TYR A 108 -5.15 4.94 -6.49
CA TYR A 108 -4.48 6.23 -6.61
C TYR A 108 -2.95 6.08 -6.66
N HIS A 109 -2.36 5.33 -5.73
CA HIS A 109 -0.91 5.13 -5.69
C HIS A 109 -0.39 4.16 -6.75
N LEU A 110 -1.19 3.18 -7.20
CA LEU A 110 -0.85 2.36 -8.37
C LEU A 110 -0.73 3.22 -9.64
N GLY A 111 -1.58 4.24 -9.79
CA GLY A 111 -1.44 5.24 -10.85
C GLY A 111 -0.10 5.98 -10.79
N GLN A 112 0.32 6.42 -9.60
CA GLN A 112 1.62 7.07 -9.39
C GLN A 112 2.78 6.14 -9.73
N ILE A 113 2.74 4.89 -9.25
CA ILE A 113 3.76 3.87 -9.55
C ILE A 113 3.90 3.67 -11.07
N SER A 114 2.77 3.55 -11.78
CA SER A 114 2.77 3.38 -13.24
C SER A 114 3.46 4.53 -13.97
N LEU A 115 3.19 5.78 -13.55
CA LEU A 115 3.81 6.97 -14.16
C LEU A 115 5.30 7.05 -13.85
N ILE A 116 5.72 6.83 -12.60
CA ILE A 116 7.14 6.86 -12.20
C ILE A 116 7.92 5.79 -12.98
N HIS A 117 7.37 4.58 -13.09
CA HIS A 117 8.00 3.50 -13.84
C HIS A 117 8.18 3.85 -15.33
N LYS A 118 7.19 4.49 -15.96
CA LYS A 118 7.30 4.98 -17.34
C LYS A 118 8.40 6.03 -17.49
N ILE A 119 8.51 6.98 -16.55
CA ILE A 119 9.54 8.03 -16.59
C ILE A 119 10.95 7.44 -16.47
N ILE A 120 11.14 6.48 -15.54
CA ILE A 120 12.43 5.80 -15.36
C ILE A 120 12.85 5.08 -16.64
N ASN A 121 11.95 4.28 -17.23
CA ASN A 121 12.25 3.54 -18.45
C ASN A 121 12.52 4.46 -19.65
N ALA A 122 11.78 5.57 -19.79
CA ALA A 122 12.04 6.55 -20.84
C ALA A 122 13.42 7.20 -20.69
N THR A 123 13.82 7.52 -19.46
CA THR A 123 15.14 8.11 -19.16
C THR A 123 16.26 7.12 -19.47
N GLU A 124 16.13 5.85 -19.06
CA GLU A 124 17.11 4.80 -19.37
C GLU A 124 17.25 4.55 -20.88
N ALA A 125 16.16 4.63 -21.65
CA ALA A 125 16.19 4.49 -23.10
C ALA A 125 16.97 5.63 -23.77
N ASN A 126 16.73 6.88 -23.35
CA ASN A 126 17.42 8.06 -23.88
C ASN A 126 18.93 8.08 -23.57
N HIS A 127 19.38 7.38 -22.52
CA HIS A 127 20.81 7.26 -22.19
C HIS A 127 21.52 6.13 -22.97
N LYS A 128 20.76 5.24 -23.63
CA LYS A 128 21.30 4.13 -24.44
C LYS A 128 21.35 4.43 -25.94
N SER A 129 20.66 5.48 -26.39
CA SER A 129 20.66 6.00 -27.77
C SER A 129 21.77 7.03 -27.98
#